data_AF-A0A2S5BC63-F1
#
_entry.id   AF-A0A2S5BC63-F1
#
_cell.length_a   1.000
_cell.length_b   1.000
_cell.length_c   1.000
_cell.angle_alpha   90.00
_cell.angle_beta   90.00
_cell.angle_gamma   90.00
#
_symmetry.space_group_name_H-M   'P 1'
#
loop_
_entity.id
_entity.type
_entity.pdbx_description
1 polymer ?
#
loop_
_entity_poly.entity_id
_entity_poly.type
_entity_poly.pdbx_seq_one_letter_code
_entity_poly.pdbx_strand_id
1 'polypeptide(L)'
;MSDGSARTSTKAAKHIFLKLVLDSPPHPIFHFGMSGMAHVRGQASPVYRVPRAKSPGDSAWPPEKYCKLAITFESGDGSIGEWAFCDPRRLGRIKLVDADESDLLKVPPLGDLGADPLLDMPSVEVLAAAFAARSAPIKAVLLDQNGPLAGIGNYMVDEILFQARIVRLARDLFAEGDRLLNSSHLQHPSLPAAYLAQPSKDMMMAAVHNQIRAVTLAAVAVDADAERFPDDWLFKFRWGKGKRKGKEVLFSLPDGTSSTISHLTVGGRTSAIVDSVQVLPADHRDFAVRKKRKAVPAASDEVPNRPDGAPSSPPAEAGSTPKKRSRAAVTVSPHFKRGQ
;
A
#
# COMPACT_ATOMS: atom_id res chain seq x y z
N MET A 1 -20.63 27.48 -11.12
CA MET A 1 -19.47 26.61 -10.86
C MET A 1 -18.30 27.52 -11.06
N SER A 2 -17.71 27.98 -9.96
CA SER A 2 -16.55 28.86 -9.99
C SER A 2 -15.41 28.11 -10.67
N ASP A 3 -14.83 28.76 -11.67
CA ASP A 3 -13.51 28.48 -12.22
C ASP A 3 -12.51 28.45 -11.05
N GLY A 4 -12.03 27.26 -10.71
CA GLY A 4 -11.06 27.06 -9.64
C GLY A 4 -9.69 26.96 -10.25
N SER A 5 -8.92 28.05 -10.25
CA SER A 5 -7.49 28.01 -10.52
C SER A 5 -6.79 27.15 -9.45
N ALA A 6 -5.84 26.32 -9.89
CA ALA A 6 -5.05 25.44 -9.02
C ALA A 6 -3.62 25.97 -8.95
N ARG A 7 -3.16 26.39 -7.76
CA ARG A 7 -1.85 27.04 -7.63
C ARG A 7 -0.66 26.12 -7.43
N THR A 8 -0.79 24.91 -6.88
CA THR A 8 0.37 24.01 -6.70
C THR A 8 -0.05 22.55 -6.51
N SER A 9 0.65 21.60 -7.16
CA SER A 9 0.62 20.18 -6.79
C SER A 9 1.72 19.89 -5.77
N THR A 10 1.55 20.34 -4.53
CA THR A 10 2.53 20.05 -3.47
C THR A 10 2.39 18.59 -3.04
N LYS A 11 3.44 17.80 -3.28
CA LYS A 11 3.58 16.40 -2.83
C LYS A 11 3.80 16.38 -1.31
N ALA A 12 2.76 16.73 -0.56
CA ALA A 12 2.70 16.54 0.88
C ALA A 12 1.53 15.60 1.17
N ALA A 13 1.70 14.34 0.81
CA ALA A 13 0.71 13.32 1.10
C ALA A 13 1.41 12.00 1.38
N LYS A 14 1.11 11.46 2.56
CA LYS A 14 1.47 10.12 3.02
C LYS A 14 1.16 9.14 1.88
N HIS A 15 2.19 8.40 1.43
CA HIS A 15 2.40 7.78 0.09
C HIS A 15 1.22 7.10 -0.66
N ILE A 16 0.04 6.94 -0.06
CA ILE A 16 -1.16 6.34 -0.67
C ILE A 16 -2.12 7.40 -1.23
N PHE A 17 -1.98 8.65 -0.78
CA PHE A 17 -2.82 9.75 -1.21
C PHE A 17 -2.07 10.73 -2.12
N LEU A 18 -2.77 11.31 -3.08
CA LEU A 18 -2.38 12.54 -3.76
C LEU A 18 -3.40 13.61 -3.37
N LYS A 19 -2.97 14.82 -3.07
CA LYS A 19 -3.86 15.97 -2.89
C LYS A 19 -3.59 16.99 -3.99
N LEU A 20 -4.64 17.58 -4.53
CA LEU A 20 -4.54 18.77 -5.37
C LEU A 20 -5.07 19.93 -4.55
N VAL A 21 -4.22 20.92 -4.30
CA VAL A 21 -4.60 22.13 -3.59
C VAL A 21 -5.11 23.13 -4.62
N LEU A 22 -6.35 23.57 -4.42
CA LEU A 22 -7.02 24.57 -5.25
C LEU A 22 -6.91 25.93 -4.55
N ASP A 23 -7.24 27.02 -5.25
CA ASP A 23 -7.22 28.36 -4.66
C ASP A 23 -8.22 28.56 -3.51
N SER A 24 -9.29 27.76 -3.50
CA SER A 24 -10.23 27.67 -2.39
C SER A 24 -10.70 26.23 -2.21
N PRO A 25 -11.17 25.86 -1.00
CA PRO A 25 -11.89 24.61 -0.80
C PRO A 25 -13.10 24.48 -1.75
N PRO A 26 -13.57 23.25 -2.03
CA PRO A 26 -13.04 21.98 -1.52
C PRO A 26 -11.89 21.40 -2.37
N HIS A 27 -10.91 20.79 -1.72
CA HIS A 27 -9.71 20.23 -2.35
C HIS A 27 -9.88 18.74 -2.69
N PRO A 28 -9.56 18.29 -3.93
CA PRO A 28 -9.61 16.88 -4.27
C PRO A 28 -8.42 16.09 -3.72
N ILE A 29 -8.75 15.01 -3.01
CA ILE A 29 -7.82 14.04 -2.43
C ILE A 29 -8.09 12.67 -3.04
N PHE A 30 -7.03 12.05 -3.57
CA PHE A 30 -7.07 10.80 -4.32
C PHE A 30 -6.39 9.69 -3.52
N HIS A 31 -7.14 8.69 -3.11
CA HIS A 31 -6.61 7.41 -2.63
C HIS A 31 -6.41 6.48 -3.83
N PHE A 32 -5.21 5.97 -4.04
CA PHE A 32 -4.90 5.17 -5.24
C PHE A 32 -5.41 3.73 -5.14
N GLY A 33 -5.69 3.23 -3.93
CA GLY A 33 -6.09 1.84 -3.76
C GLY A 33 -5.00 0.88 -4.24
N MET A 34 -5.40 -0.21 -4.89
CA MET A 34 -4.44 -1.22 -5.37
C MET A 34 -4.02 -1.08 -6.84
N SER A 35 -4.78 -0.32 -7.64
CA SER A 35 -4.58 -0.21 -9.10
C SER A 35 -4.82 1.20 -9.63
N GLY A 36 -5.00 2.18 -8.75
CA GLY A 36 -5.08 3.57 -9.14
C GLY A 36 -3.77 4.01 -9.78
N MET A 37 -3.87 4.73 -10.87
CA MET A 37 -2.75 5.27 -11.63
C MET A 37 -3.05 6.73 -11.97
N ALA A 38 -2.02 7.55 -11.85
CA ALA A 38 -2.01 8.91 -12.34
C ALA A 38 -1.32 8.93 -13.71
N HIS A 39 -2.00 9.46 -14.71
CA HIS A 39 -1.48 9.67 -16.06
C HIS A 39 -1.35 11.16 -16.32
N VAL A 40 -0.26 11.57 -16.95
CA VAL A 40 -0.08 12.93 -17.48
C VAL A 40 0.03 12.81 -19.00
N ARG A 41 -0.72 13.60 -19.77
CA ARG A 41 -0.69 13.51 -21.23
C ARG A 41 0.71 13.84 -21.75
N GLY A 42 1.19 13.06 -22.71
CA GLY A 42 2.54 13.21 -23.28
C GLY A 42 3.68 12.69 -22.41
N GLN A 43 3.41 12.24 -21.19
CA GLN A 43 4.39 11.64 -20.28
C GLN A 43 4.26 10.12 -20.28
N ALA A 44 5.37 9.41 -20.14
CA ALA A 44 5.33 7.98 -19.88
C ALA A 44 4.71 7.72 -18.50
N SER A 45 3.82 6.74 -18.42
CA SER A 45 3.23 6.36 -17.14
C SER A 45 4.25 5.62 -16.26
N PRO A 46 4.22 5.80 -14.93
CA PRO A 46 5.10 5.07 -14.03
C PRO A 46 4.91 3.55 -14.21
N VAL A 47 6.01 2.84 -14.45
CA VAL A 47 5.98 1.42 -14.78
C VAL A 47 5.94 0.60 -13.50
N TYR A 48 4.75 0.15 -13.10
CA TYR A 48 4.63 -0.94 -12.14
C TYR A 48 3.93 -2.13 -12.78
N ARG A 49 4.73 -3.12 -13.24
CA ARG A 49 4.29 -4.44 -13.72
C ARG A 49 3.38 -4.49 -14.95
N VAL A 50 3.10 -3.38 -15.61
CA VAL A 50 2.42 -3.38 -16.91
C VAL A 50 3.50 -3.41 -18.00
N PRO A 51 3.34 -4.20 -19.08
CA PRO A 51 4.18 -4.03 -20.27
C PRO A 51 4.17 -2.56 -20.67
N ARG A 52 5.32 -2.01 -21.09
CA ARG A 52 5.46 -0.62 -21.55
C ARG A 52 4.18 -0.18 -22.26
N ALA A 53 3.53 0.86 -21.75
CA ALA A 53 2.46 1.50 -22.50
C ALA A 53 3.01 1.78 -23.91
N LYS A 54 2.18 1.52 -24.94
CA LYS A 54 2.52 1.90 -26.31
C LYS A 54 2.92 3.37 -26.32
N SER A 55 3.83 3.73 -27.24
CA SER A 55 4.45 5.05 -27.36
C SER A 55 3.49 6.20 -26.99
N PRO A 56 3.93 7.19 -26.19
CA PRO A 56 3.06 8.22 -25.58
C PRO A 56 2.22 9.07 -26.55
N GLY A 57 2.44 8.99 -27.87
CA GLY A 57 1.80 9.83 -28.88
C GLY A 57 0.44 9.36 -29.42
N ASP A 58 0.13 8.05 -29.45
CA ASP A 58 -0.98 7.51 -30.26
C ASP A 58 -2.12 6.86 -29.45
N SER A 59 -2.13 7.04 -28.12
CA SER A 59 -3.21 6.52 -27.28
C SER A 59 -4.30 7.56 -27.07
N ALA A 60 -5.57 7.14 -27.20
CA ALA A 60 -6.74 7.99 -26.96
C ALA A 60 -6.67 8.65 -25.57
N TRP A 61 -6.99 9.95 -25.52
CA TRP A 61 -6.91 10.77 -24.32
C TRP A 61 -8.25 11.46 -24.00
N PRO A 62 -8.70 11.51 -22.73
CA PRO A 62 -8.13 10.77 -21.58
C PRO A 62 -8.20 9.25 -21.82
N PRO A 63 -7.46 8.43 -21.06
CA PRO A 63 -7.46 6.98 -21.28
C PRO A 63 -8.89 6.42 -21.27
N GLU A 64 -9.37 5.89 -22.39
CA GLU A 64 -10.77 5.44 -22.53
C GLU A 64 -11.13 4.35 -21.52
N LYS A 65 -10.15 3.51 -21.18
CA LYS A 65 -10.33 2.43 -20.21
C LYS A 65 -9.97 2.90 -18.82
N TYR A 66 -10.86 2.60 -17.88
CA TYR A 66 -10.66 2.74 -16.45
C TYR A 66 -10.47 4.16 -15.92
N CYS A 67 -10.46 5.20 -16.77
CA CYS A 67 -10.50 6.59 -16.34
C CYS A 67 -11.71 6.85 -15.44
N LYS A 68 -11.45 7.52 -14.32
CA LYS A 68 -12.45 7.93 -13.32
C LYS A 68 -12.56 9.44 -13.22
N LEU A 69 -11.46 10.14 -13.44
CA LEU A 69 -11.39 11.60 -13.49
C LEU A 69 -10.31 12.01 -14.48
N ALA A 70 -10.59 13.03 -15.30
CA ALA A 70 -9.60 13.74 -16.07
C ALA A 70 -9.70 15.23 -15.72
N ILE A 71 -8.55 15.89 -15.60
CA ILE A 71 -8.41 17.30 -15.25
C ILE A 71 -7.52 17.94 -16.31
N THR A 72 -7.99 19.05 -16.86
CA THR A 72 -7.21 19.92 -17.74
C THR A 72 -6.85 21.17 -16.95
N PHE A 73 -5.57 21.51 -16.97
CA PHE A 73 -5.00 22.70 -16.36
C PHE A 73 -4.63 23.65 -17.49
N GLU A 74 -5.02 24.91 -17.35
CA GLU A 74 -4.59 25.99 -18.23
C GLU A 74 -3.69 26.91 -17.40
N SER A 75 -2.49 27.17 -17.91
CA SER A 75 -1.55 28.11 -17.32
C SER A 75 -1.77 29.52 -17.88
N GLY A 76 -1.33 30.55 -17.16
CA GLY A 76 -1.47 31.94 -17.58
C GLY A 76 -0.75 32.30 -18.89
N ASP A 77 0.19 31.46 -19.33
CA ASP A 77 0.86 31.55 -20.64
C ASP A 77 0.13 30.80 -21.77
N GLY A 78 -1.08 30.27 -21.49
CA GLY A 78 -1.89 29.50 -22.42
C GLY A 78 -1.44 28.05 -22.60
N SER A 79 -0.40 27.60 -21.87
CA SER A 79 0.00 26.19 -21.91
C SER A 79 -1.03 25.29 -21.22
N ILE A 80 -1.28 24.13 -21.81
CA ILE A 80 -2.30 23.18 -21.33
C ILE A 80 -1.59 21.95 -20.76
N GLY A 81 -1.87 21.65 -19.49
CA GLY A 81 -1.50 20.39 -18.83
C GLY A 81 -2.72 19.49 -18.68
N GLU A 82 -2.57 18.20 -18.89
CA GLU A 82 -3.70 17.25 -18.74
C GLU A 82 -3.29 16.07 -17.87
N TRP A 83 -4.15 15.74 -16.91
CA TRP A 83 -3.94 14.68 -15.94
C TRP A 83 -5.18 13.80 -15.84
N ALA A 84 -5.00 12.49 -15.67
CA ALA A 84 -6.10 11.54 -15.50
C ALA A 84 -5.82 10.54 -14.37
N PHE A 85 -6.85 10.27 -13.57
CA PHE A 85 -6.88 9.19 -12.60
C PHE A 85 -7.62 7.98 -13.17
N CYS A 86 -6.90 6.88 -13.36
CA CYS A 86 -7.45 5.61 -13.82
C CYS A 86 -7.42 4.59 -12.69
N ASP A 87 -8.49 3.80 -12.55
CA ASP A 87 -8.54 2.74 -11.54
C ASP A 87 -9.34 1.52 -12.04
N PRO A 88 -8.66 0.50 -12.58
CA PRO A 88 -9.28 -0.70 -13.11
C PRO A 88 -10.10 -1.48 -12.09
N ARG A 89 -9.62 -1.57 -10.83
CA ARG A 89 -10.27 -2.38 -9.79
C ARG A 89 -11.33 -1.61 -9.00
N ARG A 90 -11.47 -0.30 -9.21
CA ARG A 90 -12.47 0.56 -8.54
C ARG A 90 -12.31 0.58 -7.00
N LEU A 91 -11.07 0.51 -6.53
CA LEU A 91 -10.69 0.52 -5.11
C LEU A 91 -10.10 1.86 -4.67
N GLY A 92 -9.70 2.70 -5.62
CA GLY A 92 -9.38 4.09 -5.38
C GLY A 92 -10.60 4.88 -4.92
N ARG A 93 -10.34 6.01 -4.28
CA ARG A 93 -11.36 6.94 -3.79
C ARG A 93 -10.94 8.35 -4.13
N ILE A 94 -11.89 9.17 -4.57
CA ILE A 94 -11.70 10.61 -4.72
C ILE A 94 -12.61 11.24 -3.69
N LYS A 95 -12.05 12.03 -2.78
CA LYS A 95 -12.78 12.80 -1.78
C LYS A 95 -12.54 14.27 -2.02
N LEU A 96 -13.60 15.06 -1.95
CA LEU A 96 -13.51 16.52 -1.86
C LEU A 96 -13.51 16.88 -0.38
N VAL A 97 -12.47 17.56 0.07
CA VAL A 97 -12.32 17.96 1.47
C VAL A 97 -12.48 19.47 1.56
N ASP A 98 -13.46 19.88 2.35
CA ASP A 98 -13.79 21.27 2.61
C ASP A 98 -13.03 21.74 3.87
N ALA A 99 -11.79 22.14 3.69
CA ALA A 99 -10.90 22.66 4.73
C ALA A 99 -9.80 23.51 4.08
N ASP A 100 -9.29 24.50 4.80
CA ASP A 100 -8.16 25.32 4.35
C ASP A 100 -6.90 24.47 4.14
N GLU A 101 -6.01 24.92 3.25
CA GLU A 101 -4.77 24.21 2.90
C GLU A 101 -3.95 23.80 4.14
N SER A 102 -3.82 24.70 5.11
CA SER A 102 -3.06 24.49 6.35
C SER A 102 -3.63 23.39 7.25
N ASP A 103 -4.90 23.05 7.09
CA ASP A 103 -5.61 22.08 7.92
C ASP A 103 -5.88 20.76 7.18
N LEU A 104 -5.59 20.68 5.88
CA LEU A 104 -5.79 19.47 5.08
C LEU A 104 -5.14 18.21 5.67
N LEU A 105 -3.98 18.35 6.32
CA LEU A 105 -3.27 17.22 6.95
C LEU A 105 -3.85 16.82 8.32
N LYS A 106 -4.74 17.63 8.90
CA LYS A 106 -5.36 17.42 10.22
C LYS A 106 -6.76 16.82 10.11
N VAL A 107 -7.40 16.91 8.94
CA VAL A 107 -8.77 16.43 8.71
C VAL A 107 -8.78 15.07 7.98
N PRO A 108 -9.79 14.22 8.19
CA PRO A 108 -9.96 12.98 7.43
C PRO A 108 -10.04 13.22 5.91
N PRO A 109 -9.45 12.35 5.08
CA PRO A 109 -8.79 11.10 5.46
C PRO A 109 -7.30 11.25 5.84
N LEU A 110 -6.69 12.44 5.70
CA LEU A 110 -5.24 12.59 5.87
C LEU A 110 -4.82 12.67 7.35
N GLY A 111 -5.67 13.27 8.19
CA GLY A 111 -5.49 13.38 9.64
C GLY A 111 -5.50 12.05 10.38
N ASP A 112 -6.17 11.03 9.82
CA ASP A 112 -6.27 9.70 10.43
C ASP A 112 -5.01 8.84 10.23
N LEU A 113 -4.10 9.29 9.36
CA LEU A 113 -2.95 8.49 8.94
C LEU A 113 -1.78 8.61 9.93
N GLY A 114 -0.98 7.55 10.03
CA GLY A 114 0.30 7.54 10.74
C GLY A 114 1.34 8.51 10.16
N ALA A 115 2.51 8.58 10.78
CA ALA A 115 3.59 9.46 10.34
C ALA A 115 4.18 9.04 8.98
N ASP A 116 4.72 9.99 8.22
CA ASP A 116 5.31 9.71 6.91
C ASP A 116 6.77 9.28 7.07
N PRO A 117 7.18 8.06 6.64
CA PRO A 117 8.53 7.56 6.86
C PRO A 117 9.61 8.29 6.05
N LEU A 118 9.24 9.10 5.06
CA LEU A 118 10.15 9.91 4.28
C LEU A 118 10.29 11.33 4.85
N LEU A 119 9.16 11.98 5.15
CA LEU A 119 9.10 13.41 5.49
C LEU A 119 9.04 13.69 6.99
N ASP A 120 8.49 12.77 7.78
CA ASP A 120 8.19 12.97 9.20
C ASP A 120 8.41 11.67 9.99
N MET A 121 9.57 11.04 9.79
CA MET A 121 9.89 9.77 10.45
C MET A 121 10.06 10.01 11.97
N PRO A 122 9.25 9.36 12.84
CA PRO A 122 9.41 9.49 14.28
C PRO A 122 10.78 9.01 14.77
N SER A 123 11.22 9.45 15.95
CA SER A 123 12.43 8.90 16.56
C SER A 123 12.30 7.39 16.85
N VAL A 124 13.42 6.71 17.07
CA VAL A 124 13.44 5.28 17.40
C VAL A 124 12.60 5.02 18.65
N GLU A 125 12.71 5.88 19.65
CA GLU A 125 12.02 5.79 20.94
C GLU A 125 10.51 5.98 20.78
N VAL A 126 10.08 6.97 20.00
CA VAL A 126 8.66 7.22 19.72
C VAL A 126 8.04 6.04 18.97
N LEU A 127 8.75 5.51 17.96
CA LEU A 127 8.28 4.35 17.21
C LEU A 127 8.24 3.08 18.07
N ALA A 128 9.24 2.89 18.95
CA ALA A 128 9.29 1.77 19.88
C ALA A 128 8.12 1.81 20.86
N ALA A 129 7.83 2.98 21.45
CA ALA A 129 6.68 3.17 22.33
C ALA A 129 5.36 2.85 21.60
N ALA A 130 5.22 3.28 20.34
CA ALA A 130 4.07 2.92 19.52
C ALA A 130 3.98 1.41 19.28
N PHE A 131 5.10 0.71 19.04
CA PHE A 131 5.10 -0.75 18.87
C PHE A 131 4.77 -1.50 20.16
N ALA A 132 5.24 -1.00 21.33
CA ALA A 132 4.97 -1.59 22.64
C ALA A 132 3.47 -1.71 22.94
N ALA A 133 2.67 -0.74 22.47
CA ALA A 133 1.22 -0.73 22.64
C ALA A 133 0.46 -1.75 21.77
N ARG A 134 1.15 -2.51 20.90
CA ARG A 134 0.52 -3.35 19.87
C ARG A 134 0.94 -4.81 19.99
N SER A 135 -0.04 -5.67 20.28
CA SER A 135 0.13 -7.13 20.29
C SER A 135 0.06 -7.76 18.90
N ALA A 136 -0.34 -7.00 17.87
CA ALA A 136 -0.42 -7.50 16.50
C ALA A 136 0.96 -7.83 15.91
N PRO A 137 1.05 -8.75 14.94
CA PRO A 137 2.28 -8.99 14.20
C PRO A 137 2.86 -7.71 13.61
N ILE A 138 4.19 -7.57 13.62
CA ILE A 138 4.90 -6.39 13.13
C ILE A 138 4.53 -6.05 11.69
N LYS A 139 4.35 -7.07 10.84
CA LYS A 139 3.89 -6.83 9.47
C LYS A 139 2.50 -6.19 9.41
N ALA A 140 1.58 -6.62 10.27
CA ALA A 140 0.26 -6.02 10.32
C ALA A 140 0.32 -4.57 10.82
N VAL A 141 1.18 -4.29 11.81
CA VAL A 141 1.37 -2.94 12.35
C VAL A 141 1.98 -1.99 11.32
N LEU A 142 3.00 -2.42 10.57
CA LEU A 142 3.63 -1.61 9.53
C LEU A 142 2.72 -1.39 8.30
N LEU A 143 1.71 -2.24 8.08
CA LEU A 143 0.72 -2.07 7.01
C LEU A 143 -0.49 -1.25 7.43
N ASP A 144 -0.65 -0.98 8.73
CA ASP A 144 -1.75 -0.18 9.25
C ASP A 144 -1.51 1.30 8.97
N GLN A 145 -2.26 1.85 8.02
CA GLN A 145 -2.09 3.23 7.56
C GLN A 145 -2.52 4.25 8.61
N ASN A 146 -3.34 3.85 9.58
CA ASN A 146 -3.73 4.68 10.74
C ASN A 146 -2.88 4.31 11.97
N GLY A 147 -1.87 3.47 11.77
CA GLY A 147 -0.94 3.03 12.78
C GLY A 147 0.19 4.05 13.01
N PRO A 148 1.37 3.58 13.43
CA PRO A 148 2.51 4.47 13.69
C PRO A 148 3.03 5.17 12.43
N LEU A 149 2.91 4.51 11.28
CA LEU A 149 3.46 4.95 10.00
C LEU A 149 2.43 4.75 8.87
N ALA A 150 2.44 5.64 7.89
CA ALA A 150 1.60 5.55 6.70
C ALA A 150 2.45 5.55 5.43
N GLY A 151 2.02 4.80 4.42
CA GLY A 151 2.69 4.71 3.13
C GLY A 151 3.53 3.46 2.92
N ILE A 152 3.76 2.66 3.96
CA ILE A 152 4.51 1.40 3.84
C ILE A 152 3.60 0.31 3.25
N GLY A 153 3.99 -0.20 2.08
CA GLY A 153 3.26 -1.24 1.35
C GLY A 153 3.76 -2.66 1.60
N ASN A 154 3.04 -3.65 1.07
CA ASN A 154 3.32 -5.07 1.35
C ASN A 154 4.72 -5.54 0.93
N TYR A 155 5.27 -5.03 -0.17
CA TYR A 155 6.64 -5.39 -0.57
C TYR A 155 7.67 -4.70 0.32
N MET A 156 7.43 -3.44 0.69
CA MET A 156 8.34 -2.67 1.51
C MET A 156 8.49 -3.32 2.88
N VAL A 157 7.40 -3.79 3.50
CA VAL A 157 7.50 -4.51 4.79
C VAL A 157 8.35 -5.78 4.68
N ASP A 158 8.16 -6.57 3.62
CA ASP A 158 8.97 -7.77 3.41
C ASP A 158 10.46 -7.39 3.26
N GLU A 159 10.74 -6.33 2.48
CA GLU A 159 12.10 -5.81 2.27
C GLU A 159 12.73 -5.25 3.56
N ILE A 160 12.02 -4.40 4.28
CA ILE A 160 12.47 -3.76 5.52
C ILE A 160 12.87 -4.81 6.56
N LEU A 161 12.01 -5.80 6.79
CA LEU A 161 12.27 -6.85 7.78
C LEU A 161 13.40 -7.79 7.34
N PHE A 162 13.59 -7.97 6.03
CA PHE A 162 14.72 -8.72 5.50
C PHE A 162 16.03 -7.92 5.66
N GLN A 163 16.09 -6.68 5.19
CA GLN A 163 17.28 -5.83 5.24
C GLN A 163 17.72 -5.56 6.68
N ALA A 164 16.78 -5.35 7.61
CA ALA A 164 17.12 -5.09 9.00
C ALA A 164 17.69 -6.34 9.71
N ARG A 165 17.48 -7.53 9.15
CA ARG A 165 18.20 -8.74 9.55
C ARG A 165 19.58 -8.82 8.93
N ILE A 166 19.71 -8.53 7.63
CA ILE A 166 20.97 -8.66 6.90
C ILE A 166 22.05 -7.72 7.43
N VAL A 167 21.71 -6.45 7.67
CA VAL A 167 22.67 -5.48 8.24
C VAL A 167 23.17 -5.93 9.62
N ARG A 168 22.33 -6.58 10.41
CA ARG A 168 22.74 -7.18 11.69
C ARG A 168 23.71 -8.34 11.47
N LEU A 169 23.43 -9.23 10.51
CA LEU A 169 24.31 -10.36 10.19
C LEU A 169 25.72 -9.90 9.79
N ALA A 170 25.81 -8.87 8.93
CA ALA A 170 27.11 -8.30 8.53
C ALA A 170 27.87 -7.75 9.74
N ARG A 171 27.21 -6.99 10.63
CA ARG A 171 27.84 -6.47 11.85
C ARG A 171 28.30 -7.59 12.81
N ASP A 172 27.50 -8.64 12.96
CA ASP A 172 27.83 -9.79 13.80
C ASP A 172 29.09 -10.52 13.27
N LEU A 173 29.29 -10.57 11.95
CA LEU A 173 30.49 -11.18 11.32
C LEU A 173 31.77 -10.37 11.53
N PHE A 174 31.70 -9.02 11.52
CA PHE A 174 32.88 -8.16 11.73
C PHE A 174 33.30 -8.00 13.19
N ALA A 175 32.46 -8.43 14.15
CA ALA A 175 32.73 -8.31 15.58
C ALA A 175 33.51 -9.52 16.14
N GLU A 176 34.48 -10.07 15.38
CA GLU A 176 35.34 -11.18 15.80
C GLU A 176 35.87 -10.96 17.23
N GLY A 177 35.40 -11.75 18.20
CA GLY A 177 36.01 -11.74 19.53
C GLY A 177 35.12 -12.12 20.70
N ASP A 178 33.79 -12.15 20.58
CA ASP A 178 32.97 -12.68 21.68
C ASP A 178 31.81 -13.56 21.22
N ARG A 179 31.65 -14.62 22.01
CA ARG A 179 30.93 -15.86 21.76
C ARG A 179 29.45 -15.63 21.47
N LEU A 180 28.91 -16.42 20.55
CA LEU A 180 27.51 -16.89 20.57
C LEU A 180 26.46 -15.81 20.88
N LEU A 181 26.31 -14.79 20.04
CA LEU A 181 25.00 -14.17 19.88
C LEU A 181 24.11 -15.17 19.13
N ASN A 182 23.56 -16.12 19.89
CA ASN A 182 22.66 -17.18 19.48
C ASN A 182 21.81 -16.79 18.27
N SER A 183 21.80 -17.66 17.26
CA SER A 183 20.96 -17.63 16.06
C SER A 183 19.44 -17.77 16.32
N SER A 184 19.00 -17.52 17.54
CA SER A 184 17.61 -17.39 17.91
C SER A 184 17.20 -15.91 17.81
N HIS A 185 15.96 -15.63 17.41
CA HIS A 185 15.30 -14.32 17.57
C HIS A 185 15.42 -13.27 16.46
N LEU A 186 15.08 -13.60 15.22
CA LEU A 186 15.33 -12.70 14.09
C LEU A 186 14.04 -12.28 13.39
N GLN A 187 14.05 -11.04 12.87
CA GLN A 187 12.91 -10.23 12.39
C GLN A 187 12.00 -10.98 11.41
N HIS A 188 11.08 -11.76 11.97
CA HIS A 188 10.07 -12.51 11.23
C HIS A 188 8.76 -11.70 11.21
N PRO A 189 8.04 -11.64 10.08
CA PRO A 189 6.84 -10.81 9.93
C PRO A 189 5.72 -11.13 10.94
N SER A 190 5.69 -12.36 11.47
CA SER A 190 4.72 -12.78 12.51
C SER A 190 5.07 -12.39 13.95
N LEU A 191 6.25 -11.84 14.22
CA LEU A 191 6.60 -11.40 15.58
C LEU A 191 5.65 -10.30 16.06
N PRO A 192 5.18 -10.32 17.31
CA PRO A 192 4.43 -9.19 17.87
C PRO A 192 5.24 -7.89 17.79
N ALA A 193 4.63 -6.77 17.44
CA ALA A 193 5.35 -5.49 17.41
C ALA A 193 5.93 -5.13 18.80
N ALA A 194 5.17 -5.41 19.86
CA ALA A 194 5.63 -5.23 21.24
C ALA A 194 6.89 -6.04 21.61
N TYR A 195 7.19 -7.14 20.89
CA TYR A 195 8.44 -7.88 21.09
C TYR A 195 9.67 -7.04 20.71
N LEU A 196 9.60 -6.32 19.58
CA LEU A 196 10.70 -5.46 19.11
C LEU A 196 10.90 -4.23 19.99
N ALA A 197 9.86 -3.80 20.70
CA ALA A 197 9.90 -2.63 21.58
C ALA A 197 10.50 -2.91 22.97
N GLN A 198 10.89 -4.15 23.27
CA GLN A 198 11.50 -4.49 24.55
C GLN A 198 12.87 -3.82 24.68
N PRO A 199 13.27 -3.33 25.88
CA PRO A 199 14.58 -2.69 26.09
C PRO A 199 15.77 -3.57 25.66
N SER A 200 15.67 -4.89 25.82
CA SER A 200 16.70 -5.86 25.39
C SER A 200 16.78 -6.06 23.86
N LYS A 201 15.96 -5.35 23.09
CA LYS A 201 15.84 -5.44 21.63
C LYS A 201 16.08 -4.08 20.95
N ASP A 202 16.63 -3.11 21.67
CA ASP A 202 17.01 -1.77 21.20
C ASP A 202 17.74 -1.78 19.85
N MET A 203 18.75 -2.64 19.68
CA MET A 203 19.51 -2.77 18.43
C MET A 203 18.64 -3.27 17.28
N MET A 204 17.68 -4.18 17.54
CA MET A 204 16.75 -4.65 16.50
C MET A 204 15.75 -3.57 16.13
N MET A 205 15.26 -2.83 17.12
CA MET A 205 14.35 -1.71 16.91
C MET A 205 15.01 -0.62 16.07
N ALA A 206 16.26 -0.27 16.39
CA ALA A 206 17.07 0.67 15.61
C ALA A 206 17.32 0.17 14.19
N ALA A 207 17.60 -1.12 13.99
CA ALA A 207 17.77 -1.69 12.66
C ALA A 207 16.48 -1.59 11.82
N VAL A 208 15.32 -1.94 12.38
CA VAL A 208 14.03 -1.82 11.67
C VAL A 208 13.74 -0.35 11.34
N HIS A 209 13.94 0.56 12.30
CA HIS A 209 13.78 2.00 12.09
C HIS A 209 14.64 2.52 10.94
N ASN A 210 15.94 2.20 10.95
CA ASN A 210 16.87 2.61 9.90
C ASN A 210 16.47 2.06 8.53
N GLN A 211 16.03 0.80 8.46
CA GLN A 211 15.66 0.19 7.19
C GLN A 211 14.31 0.66 6.65
N ILE A 212 13.37 1.06 7.50
CA ILE A 212 12.16 1.78 7.05
C ILE A 212 12.56 3.01 6.22
N ARG A 213 13.50 3.81 6.75
CA ARG A 213 13.99 5.01 6.07
C ARG A 213 14.80 4.66 4.82
N ALA A 214 15.74 3.72 4.93
CA ALA A 214 16.64 3.35 3.83
C ALA A 214 15.89 2.78 2.62
N VAL A 215 14.96 1.83 2.83
CA VAL A 215 14.16 1.24 1.75
C VAL A 215 13.25 2.28 1.11
N THR A 216 12.60 3.15 1.92
CA THR A 216 11.76 4.25 1.41
C THR A 216 12.57 5.22 0.56
N LEU A 217 13.74 5.66 1.05
CA LEU A 217 14.63 6.57 0.32
C LEU A 217 15.15 5.95 -0.98
N ALA A 218 15.60 4.70 -0.96
CA ALA A 218 16.07 4.00 -2.14
C ALA A 218 14.98 3.87 -3.20
N ALA A 219 13.75 3.53 -2.80
CA ALA A 219 12.62 3.43 -3.72
C ALA A 219 12.28 4.79 -4.35
N VAL A 220 12.33 5.87 -3.57
CA VAL A 220 12.07 7.25 -4.04
C VAL A 220 13.19 7.76 -4.96
N ALA A 221 14.45 7.44 -4.65
CA ALA A 221 15.61 7.88 -5.43
C ALA A 221 15.65 7.37 -6.87
N VAL A 222 14.88 6.31 -7.17
CA VAL A 222 14.73 5.75 -8.52
C VAL A 222 13.30 5.91 -9.06
N ASP A 223 12.51 6.84 -8.51
CA ASP A 223 11.12 7.11 -8.92
C ASP A 223 10.22 5.85 -8.90
N ALA A 224 10.47 4.96 -7.95
CA ALA A 224 9.83 3.65 -7.83
C ALA A 224 9.98 2.75 -9.08
N ASP A 225 11.01 2.97 -9.90
CA ASP A 225 11.40 2.07 -10.98
C ASP A 225 11.98 0.77 -10.40
N ALA A 226 11.15 -0.26 -10.42
CA ALA A 226 11.46 -1.58 -9.89
C ALA A 226 12.64 -2.27 -10.58
N GLU A 227 12.97 -1.91 -11.84
CA GLU A 227 14.14 -2.44 -12.54
C GLU A 227 15.44 -1.91 -11.93
N ARG A 228 15.39 -0.69 -11.39
CA ARG A 228 16.54 0.01 -10.78
C ARG A 228 16.72 -0.23 -9.29
N PHE A 229 15.81 -0.98 -8.64
CA PHE A 229 16.04 -1.44 -7.27
C PHE A 229 17.29 -2.33 -7.21
N PRO A 230 18.05 -2.30 -6.09
CA PRO A 230 19.23 -3.14 -5.92
C PRO A 230 18.95 -4.64 -6.18
N ASP A 231 19.96 -5.33 -6.70
CA ASP A 231 19.82 -6.73 -7.13
C ASP A 231 19.73 -7.71 -5.96
N ASP A 232 20.24 -7.31 -4.79
CA ASP A 232 20.18 -8.05 -3.53
C ASP A 232 18.86 -7.84 -2.77
N TRP A 233 17.94 -7.03 -3.29
CA TRP A 233 16.63 -6.83 -2.68
C TRP A 233 15.76 -8.08 -2.81
N LEU A 234 15.12 -8.45 -1.69
CA LEU A 234 14.12 -9.51 -1.65
C LEU A 234 12.97 -9.24 -2.63
N PHE A 235 12.71 -7.97 -2.96
CA PHE A 235 11.80 -7.53 -4.00
C PHE A 235 11.97 -8.29 -5.32
N LYS A 236 13.20 -8.56 -5.78
CA LYS A 236 13.41 -9.23 -7.08
C LYS A 236 12.94 -10.69 -7.06
N PHE A 237 12.93 -11.31 -5.88
CA PHE A 237 12.72 -12.74 -5.71
C PHE A 237 11.38 -13.11 -5.05
N ARG A 238 10.72 -12.17 -4.38
CA ARG A 238 9.45 -12.40 -3.66
C ARG A 238 8.27 -12.81 -4.55
N TRP A 239 8.44 -12.78 -5.87
CA TRP A 239 7.38 -12.93 -6.84
C TRP A 239 7.24 -14.35 -7.37
N GLY A 240 5.99 -14.85 -7.40
CA GLY A 240 5.71 -16.25 -7.73
C GLY A 240 5.94 -17.13 -6.50
N LYS A 241 5.08 -18.12 -6.28
CA LYS A 241 5.15 -19.03 -5.11
C LYS A 241 6.31 -20.03 -5.24
N GLY A 242 7.55 -19.55 -5.34
CA GLY A 242 8.76 -20.38 -5.41
C GLY A 242 8.89 -21.26 -6.66
N LYS A 243 8.05 -21.08 -7.70
CA LYS A 243 8.11 -21.88 -8.93
C LYS A 243 8.48 -21.02 -10.14
N ARG A 244 9.78 -20.88 -10.38
CA ARG A 244 10.31 -20.60 -11.72
C ARG A 244 10.82 -21.93 -12.27
N LYS A 245 10.09 -22.54 -13.21
CA LYS A 245 10.50 -23.77 -13.93
C LYS A 245 10.95 -24.96 -13.05
N GLY A 246 10.26 -25.24 -11.94
CA GLY A 246 10.48 -26.48 -11.16
C GLY A 246 11.79 -26.57 -10.38
N LYS A 247 12.55 -25.48 -10.23
CA LYS A 247 13.69 -25.39 -9.29
C LYS A 247 13.36 -24.42 -8.16
N GLU A 248 13.76 -24.76 -6.93
CA GLU A 248 13.73 -23.83 -5.81
C GLU A 248 14.60 -22.61 -6.16
N VAL A 249 14.06 -21.42 -5.92
CA VAL A 249 14.80 -20.17 -6.13
C VAL A 249 15.74 -20.00 -4.94
N LEU A 250 17.01 -20.29 -5.17
CA LEU A 250 18.08 -19.99 -4.22
C LEU A 250 18.33 -18.48 -4.23
N PHE A 251 18.22 -17.87 -3.05
CA PHE A 251 18.52 -16.48 -2.78
C PHE A 251 19.91 -16.38 -2.17
N SER A 252 20.81 -15.62 -2.78
CA SER A 252 22.17 -15.43 -2.28
C SER A 252 22.21 -14.40 -1.16
N LEU A 253 22.80 -14.77 -0.04
CA LEU A 253 23.06 -13.89 1.10
C LEU A 253 24.42 -13.19 0.95
N PRO A 254 24.66 -12.06 1.64
CA PRO A 254 25.93 -11.33 1.52
C PRO A 254 27.15 -12.09 2.01
N ASP A 255 26.97 -13.12 2.84
CA ASP A 255 28.04 -14.02 3.29
C ASP A 255 28.41 -15.10 2.25
N GLY A 256 27.80 -15.06 1.06
CA GLY A 256 28.00 -16.02 -0.02
C GLY A 256 27.18 -17.31 0.11
N THR A 257 26.44 -17.49 1.20
CA THR A 257 25.54 -18.63 1.38
C THR A 257 24.26 -18.44 0.55
N SER A 258 23.53 -19.53 0.29
CA SER A 258 22.24 -19.46 -0.39
C SER A 258 21.12 -20.02 0.49
N SER A 259 19.92 -19.47 0.34
CA SER A 259 18.75 -19.80 1.14
C SER A 259 17.49 -19.88 0.30
N THR A 260 16.48 -20.56 0.81
CA THR A 260 15.16 -20.66 0.16
C THR A 260 14.28 -19.48 0.54
N ILE A 261 13.40 -19.11 -0.39
CA ILE A 261 12.32 -18.16 -0.15
C ILE A 261 11.01 -18.91 0.02
N SER A 262 10.38 -18.75 1.18
CA SER A 262 9.04 -19.27 1.43
C SER A 262 8.01 -18.14 1.51
N HIS A 263 6.74 -18.49 1.32
CA HIS A 263 5.62 -17.56 1.41
C HIS A 263 4.68 -17.96 2.55
N LEU A 264 4.45 -17.04 3.48
CA LEU A 264 3.45 -17.22 4.54
C LEU A 264 2.42 -16.09 4.57
N THR A 265 1.27 -16.37 5.16
CA THR A 265 0.21 -15.37 5.37
C THR A 265 0.30 -14.79 6.77
N VAL A 266 0.49 -13.48 6.88
CA VAL A 266 0.52 -12.73 8.15
C VAL A 266 -0.50 -11.61 8.07
N GLY A 267 -1.44 -11.55 9.03
CA GLY A 267 -2.48 -10.52 9.04
C GLY A 267 -3.34 -10.49 7.77
N GLY A 268 -3.59 -11.66 7.15
CA GLY A 268 -4.35 -11.75 5.90
C GLY A 268 -3.57 -11.34 4.63
N ARG A 269 -2.26 -11.07 4.75
CA ARG A 269 -1.40 -10.67 3.63
C ARG A 269 -0.24 -11.63 3.43
N THR A 270 0.09 -11.93 2.18
CA THR A 270 1.23 -12.78 1.83
C THR A 270 2.54 -12.06 2.07
N SER A 271 3.50 -12.76 2.69
CA SER A 271 4.87 -12.31 2.97
C SER A 271 5.82 -13.30 2.34
N ALA A 272 6.82 -12.79 1.62
CA ALA A 272 8.01 -13.58 1.30
C ALA A 272 8.98 -13.47 2.47
N ILE A 273 9.59 -14.59 2.85
CA ILE A 273 10.65 -14.63 3.85
C ILE A 273 11.83 -15.45 3.35
N VAL A 274 13.01 -15.17 3.86
CA VAL A 274 14.22 -15.96 3.63
C VAL A 274 14.44 -16.87 4.83
N ASP A 275 14.26 -18.18 4.63
CA ASP A 275 14.05 -19.15 5.71
C ASP A 275 15.22 -19.24 6.70
N SER A 276 16.46 -19.10 6.20
CA SER A 276 17.67 -19.21 7.05
C SER A 276 17.91 -17.99 7.94
N VAL A 277 17.39 -16.82 7.59
CA VAL A 277 17.70 -15.56 8.30
C VAL A 277 16.50 -14.98 9.05
N GLN A 278 15.27 -15.27 8.61
CA GLN A 278 14.04 -14.80 9.25
C GLN A 278 13.36 -15.93 10.03
N VAL A 279 13.96 -16.35 11.14
CA VAL A 279 13.46 -17.47 11.96
C VAL A 279 12.61 -16.97 13.13
N LEU A 280 11.39 -17.49 13.26
CA LEU A 280 10.51 -17.19 14.39
C LEU A 280 11.00 -17.91 15.68
N PRO A 281 11.15 -17.20 16.82
CA PRO A 281 11.52 -17.81 18.10
C PRO A 281 10.56 -18.93 18.51
N ALA A 282 11.08 -19.96 19.18
CA ALA A 282 10.29 -21.09 19.66
C ALA A 282 9.05 -20.64 20.47
N ASP A 283 9.24 -19.72 21.42
CA ASP A 283 8.20 -19.19 22.30
C ASP A 283 7.10 -18.40 21.56
N HIS A 284 7.36 -18.01 20.31
CA HIS A 284 6.41 -17.27 19.46
C HIS A 284 5.82 -18.12 18.33
N ARG A 285 6.20 -19.39 18.17
CA ARG A 285 5.59 -20.30 17.19
C ARG A 285 4.10 -20.50 17.47
N ASP A 286 3.73 -20.61 18.74
CA ASP A 286 2.33 -20.77 19.16
C ASP A 286 1.48 -19.51 18.95
N PHE A 287 2.11 -18.32 18.97
CA PHE A 287 1.44 -17.07 18.65
C PHE A 287 0.93 -17.06 17.19
N ALA A 288 1.73 -17.60 16.26
CA ALA A 288 1.33 -17.77 14.87
C ALA A 288 0.18 -18.81 14.71
N VAL A 289 0.17 -19.86 15.54
CA VAL A 289 -0.85 -20.94 15.50
C VAL A 289 -2.18 -20.53 16.15
N ARG A 290 -2.18 -19.86 17.31
CA ARG A 290 -3.41 -19.42 18.01
C ARG A 290 -4.26 -18.48 17.15
N LYS A 291 -3.63 -17.62 16.33
CA LYS A 291 -4.37 -16.71 15.44
C LYS A 291 -4.98 -17.44 14.22
N LYS A 292 -4.34 -18.53 13.75
CA LYS A 292 -4.88 -19.40 12.69
C LYS A 292 -6.22 -20.01 13.11
N ARG A 293 -6.39 -20.38 14.39
CA ARG A 293 -7.64 -20.89 14.95
C ARG A 293 -8.77 -19.85 15.05
N LYS A 294 -8.46 -18.55 15.18
CA LYS A 294 -9.46 -17.47 15.20
C LYS A 294 -9.92 -17.01 13.80
N ALA A 295 -9.32 -17.54 12.72
CA ALA A 295 -9.59 -17.14 11.34
C ALA A 295 -10.31 -18.25 10.54
N VAL A 296 -11.27 -18.94 11.15
CA VAL A 296 -12.23 -19.80 10.44
C VAL A 296 -13.47 -18.93 10.16
N PRO A 297 -14.02 -18.90 8.94
CA PRO A 297 -15.27 -18.19 8.67
C PRO A 297 -16.39 -18.83 9.50
N ALA A 298 -17.25 -18.00 10.10
CA ALA A 298 -18.51 -18.49 10.64
C ALA A 298 -19.23 -19.28 9.53
N ALA A 299 -19.55 -20.54 9.83
CA ALA A 299 -20.33 -21.40 8.97
C ALA A 299 -21.64 -20.69 8.63
N SER A 300 -21.96 -20.65 7.34
CA SER A 300 -23.28 -20.31 6.84
C SER A 300 -24.29 -21.29 7.44
N ASP A 301 -25.32 -20.78 8.10
CA ASP A 301 -26.49 -21.55 8.47
C ASP A 301 -27.12 -22.14 7.20
N GLU A 302 -26.96 -23.45 7.03
CA GLU A 302 -27.72 -24.25 6.08
C GLU A 302 -29.18 -24.31 6.56
N VAL A 303 -30.08 -23.70 5.81
CA VAL A 303 -31.53 -23.96 5.90
C VAL A 303 -31.83 -25.16 4.99
N PRO A 304 -32.41 -26.26 5.49
CA PRO A 304 -32.66 -27.44 4.68
C PRO A 304 -33.89 -27.25 3.78
N ASN A 305 -33.75 -27.74 2.56
CA ASN A 305 -34.69 -27.67 1.45
C ASN A 305 -35.87 -28.66 1.62
N ARG A 306 -37.10 -28.25 1.27
CA ARG A 306 -38.21 -29.16 0.90
C ARG A 306 -39.16 -28.48 -0.12
N PRO A 307 -39.87 -29.25 -0.98
CA PRO A 307 -40.09 -28.89 -2.38
C PRO A 307 -41.53 -28.48 -2.75
N ASP A 308 -41.60 -27.88 -3.94
CA ASP A 308 -42.66 -27.81 -4.97
C ASP A 308 -44.08 -27.30 -4.68
N GLY A 309 -44.50 -26.32 -5.49
CA GLY A 309 -45.90 -25.96 -5.72
C GLY A 309 -46.12 -24.53 -6.24
N ALA A 310 -46.06 -24.33 -7.57
CA ALA A 310 -46.65 -23.17 -8.26
C ALA A 310 -48.20 -23.36 -8.37
N PRO A 311 -49.02 -22.44 -8.94
CA PRO A 311 -48.74 -21.12 -9.55
C PRO A 311 -49.74 -19.98 -9.19
N SER A 312 -49.45 -18.74 -9.59
CA SER A 312 -50.36 -17.84 -10.38
C SER A 312 -49.93 -16.36 -10.36
N SER A 313 -49.82 -15.77 -11.55
CA SER A 313 -49.90 -14.32 -11.84
C SER A 313 -51.37 -13.98 -12.24
N PRO A 314 -51.80 -12.75 -12.66
CA PRO A 314 -51.13 -11.44 -12.92
C PRO A 314 -52.04 -10.23 -12.50
N PRO A 315 -52.14 -9.04 -13.18
CA PRO A 315 -51.20 -8.18 -13.93
C PRO A 315 -51.18 -6.66 -13.52
N ALA A 316 -50.15 -5.96 -14.02
CA ALA A 316 -50.05 -4.60 -14.61
C ALA A 316 -50.89 -3.38 -14.12
N GLU A 317 -50.23 -2.21 -14.05
CA GLU A 317 -50.67 -1.03 -14.83
C GLU A 317 -49.57 0.05 -14.97
N ALA A 318 -49.61 0.74 -16.11
CA ALA A 318 -48.68 1.75 -16.60
C ALA A 318 -49.26 3.16 -16.43
N GLY A 319 -48.43 4.21 -16.35
CA GLY A 319 -48.97 5.57 -16.43
C GLY A 319 -48.04 6.78 -16.26
N SER A 320 -47.49 7.23 -17.39
CA SER A 320 -47.29 8.64 -17.78
C SER A 320 -46.16 9.51 -17.17
N THR A 321 -45.56 10.29 -18.07
CA THR A 321 -44.58 11.38 -17.86
C THR A 321 -45.26 12.74 -18.08
N PRO A 322 -44.67 13.84 -17.57
CA PRO A 322 -44.54 15.03 -18.41
C PRO A 322 -43.16 15.72 -18.37
N LYS A 323 -42.98 16.64 -19.33
CA LYS A 323 -41.74 17.17 -19.93
C LYS A 323 -40.99 18.29 -19.16
N LYS A 324 -39.65 18.24 -19.34
CA LYS A 324 -38.61 19.29 -19.59
C LYS A 324 -38.50 20.56 -18.73
N ARG A 325 -37.27 20.78 -18.22
CA ARG A 325 -36.55 22.07 -18.28
C ARG A 325 -35.03 21.86 -18.29
N SER A 326 -34.33 22.62 -19.13
CA SER A 326 -32.92 22.50 -19.54
C SER A 326 -31.92 22.92 -18.46
N ARG A 327 -30.83 22.16 -18.29
CA ARG A 327 -29.66 22.54 -17.47
C ARG A 327 -28.36 22.01 -18.09
N ALA A 328 -27.28 22.79 -17.95
CA ALA A 328 -25.95 22.60 -18.53
C ALA A 328 -25.41 21.16 -18.43
N ALA A 329 -24.74 20.71 -19.51
CA ALA A 329 -24.26 19.35 -19.65
C ALA A 329 -23.04 19.09 -18.74
N VAL A 330 -23.31 18.54 -17.56
CA VAL A 330 -22.32 17.79 -16.79
C VAL A 330 -22.46 16.32 -17.21
N THR A 331 -21.51 15.82 -18.01
CA THR A 331 -21.48 14.41 -18.38
C THR A 331 -20.90 13.60 -17.23
N VAL A 332 -21.77 13.08 -16.36
CA VAL A 332 -21.38 12.11 -15.33
C VAL A 332 -21.59 10.70 -15.89
N SER A 333 -20.64 9.79 -15.68
CA SER A 333 -20.74 8.38 -16.08
C SER A 333 -22.00 7.70 -15.51
N PRO A 334 -22.71 6.84 -16.26
CA PRO A 334 -23.94 6.16 -15.83
C PRO A 334 -23.81 5.25 -14.58
N HIS A 335 -22.60 5.06 -14.07
CA HIS A 335 -22.31 4.13 -12.98
C HIS A 335 -22.03 4.78 -11.62
N PHE A 336 -22.35 6.07 -11.47
CA PHE A 336 -22.18 6.79 -10.21
C PHE A 336 -23.43 6.65 -9.33
N LYS A 337 -23.39 5.78 -8.31
CA LYS A 337 -24.33 5.87 -7.18
C LYS A 337 -23.73 6.78 -6.12
N ARG A 338 -24.41 7.89 -5.81
CA ARG A 338 -24.07 8.73 -4.64
C ARG A 338 -24.32 7.88 -3.40
N GLY A 339 -23.31 7.69 -2.56
CA GLY A 339 -23.55 7.28 -1.18
C GLY A 339 -24.14 8.46 -0.43
N GLN A 340 -25.24 8.22 0.29
CA GLN A 340 -25.72 9.14 1.33
C GLN A 340 -24.75 9.14 2.50
#